data_AF-A0A8S2ZH53-F1
#
_entry.id   AF-A0A8S2ZH53-F1
#
_cell.length_a   1.000
_cell.length_b   1.000
_cell.length_c   1.000
_cell.angle_alpha   90.00
_cell.angle_beta   90.00
_cell.angle_gamma   90.00
#
_symmetry.space_group_name_H-M   'P 1'
#
loop_
_entity.id
_entity.type
_entity.pdbx_description
1 polymer ?
#
loop_
_entity_poly.entity_id
_entity_poly.type
_entity_poly.pdbx_seq_one_letter_code
_entity_poly.pdbx_strand_id
1 'polypeptide(L)'
;MNTQETPDLIITHCCNGMSDEALARLPSRDNIKRRIRMLRQDKKLPSAPNDPNFPNVPTALTVTSRGDKFLRCETGPDRMLIFASSEQLDILQSCDDFLVDGTFK
;
A
#
# COMPACT_ATOMS: atom_id res chain seq x y z
N MET A 1 1.40 12.04 2.10
CA MET A 1 2.61 11.54 1.41
C MET A 1 2.42 11.50 -0.08
N ASN A 2 3.05 12.44 -0.77
CA ASN A 2 3.16 12.51 -2.22
C ASN A 2 4.33 11.58 -2.62
N THR A 3 4.09 10.40 -3.19
CA THR A 3 5.21 9.62 -3.79
C THR A 3 5.62 10.27 -5.12
N GLN A 4 6.16 11.49 -5.05
CA GLN A 4 6.79 12.21 -6.15
C GLN A 4 8.28 11.91 -6.27
N GLU A 5 8.85 11.07 -5.40
CA GLU A 5 10.26 10.71 -5.47
C GLU A 5 10.61 10.17 -6.86
N THR A 6 11.73 10.64 -7.41
CA THR A 6 12.19 10.19 -8.70
C THR A 6 12.59 8.71 -8.59
N PRO A 7 12.42 7.92 -9.67
CA PRO A 7 12.89 6.53 -9.68
C PRO A 7 14.36 6.38 -9.25
N ASP A 8 15.20 7.39 -9.50
CA ASP A 8 16.58 7.42 -9.03
C ASP A 8 16.73 7.50 -7.52
N LEU A 9 15.94 8.35 -6.85
CA LEU A 9 15.95 8.46 -5.39
C LEU A 9 15.52 7.13 -4.75
N ILE A 10 14.47 6.49 -5.28
CA ILE A 10 13.99 5.19 -4.80
C ILE A 10 15.07 4.13 -4.93
N ILE A 11 15.68 4.02 -6.11
CA ILE A 11 16.73 3.01 -6.36
C ILE A 11 17.91 3.25 -5.41
N THR A 12 18.39 4.49 -5.30
CA THR A 12 19.52 4.82 -4.43
C THR A 12 19.21 4.56 -2.96
N HIS A 13 18.02 4.90 -2.49
CA HIS A 13 17.60 4.62 -1.12
C HIS A 13 17.53 3.10 -0.84
N CYS A 14 16.92 2.33 -1.73
CA CYS A 14 16.79 0.88 -1.58
C CYS A 14 18.12 0.13 -1.70
N CYS A 15 19.07 0.66 -2.48
CA CYS A 15 20.39 0.06 -2.64
C CYS A 15 21.36 0.46 -1.52
N ASN A 16 20.99 1.45 -0.68
CA ASN A 16 21.87 1.92 0.38
C ASN A 16 22.04 0.83 1.46
N GLY A 17 23.29 0.48 1.76
CA GLY A 17 23.64 -0.58 2.72
C GLY A 17 23.60 -2.01 2.15
N MET A 18 23.34 -2.20 0.85
CA MET A 18 23.50 -3.50 0.20
C MET A 18 24.99 -3.81 -0.07
N SER A 19 25.36 -5.10 -0.04
CA SER A 19 26.72 -5.52 -0.42
C SER A 19 26.92 -5.44 -1.94
N ASP A 20 28.18 -5.33 -2.37
CA ASP A 20 28.52 -5.22 -3.79
C ASP A 20 28.09 -6.48 -4.58
N GLU A 21 28.15 -7.67 -3.97
CA GLU A 21 27.68 -8.91 -4.58
C GLU A 21 26.16 -8.89 -4.80
N ALA A 22 25.42 -8.28 -3.87
CA ALA A 22 23.97 -8.13 -3.99
C ALA A 22 23.60 -7.10 -5.07
N LEU A 23 24.34 -5.98 -5.14
CA LEU A 23 24.16 -4.96 -6.17
C LEU A 23 24.43 -5.50 -7.57
N ALA A 24 25.45 -6.36 -7.73
CA ALA A 24 25.80 -6.99 -9.00
C ALA A 24 24.72 -7.93 -9.56
N ARG A 25 23.82 -8.44 -8.70
CA ARG A 25 22.70 -9.31 -9.09
C ARG A 25 21.42 -8.55 -9.42
N LEU A 26 21.39 -7.24 -9.18
CA LEU A 26 20.22 -6.43 -9.50
C LEU A 26 20.06 -6.26 -11.01
N PRO A 27 18.82 -6.13 -11.51
CA PRO A 27 18.57 -5.70 -12.88
C PRO A 27 19.21 -4.33 -13.13
N SER A 28 19.52 -4.00 -14.38
CA SER A 28 20.06 -2.69 -14.72
C SER A 28 19.16 -1.56 -14.19
N ARG A 29 19.78 -0.43 -13.77
CA ARG A 29 19.03 0.72 -13.26
C ARG A 29 17.92 1.17 -14.22
N ASP A 30 18.16 1.12 -15.53
CA ASP A 30 17.16 1.49 -16.53
C ASP A 30 15.95 0.55 -16.56
N ASN A 31 16.18 -0.76 -16.40
CA ASN A 31 15.10 -1.74 -16.28
C ASN A 31 14.27 -1.50 -15.02
N ILE A 32 14.92 -1.19 -13.90
CA ILE A 32 14.23 -0.87 -12.64
C ILE A 32 13.41 0.42 -12.80
N LYS A 33 13.99 1.49 -13.38
CA LYS A 33 13.26 2.74 -13.65
C LYS A 33 12.06 2.54 -14.57
N ARG A 34 12.23 1.76 -15.64
CA ARG A 34 11.14 1.43 -16.57
C ARG A 34 10.01 0.70 -15.84
N ARG A 35 10.35 -0.25 -14.97
CA ARG A 35 9.36 -0.99 -14.18
C ARG A 35 8.60 -0.08 -13.21
N ILE A 36 9.30 0.83 -12.52
CA ILE A 36 8.68 1.83 -11.63
C ILE A 36 7.70 2.71 -12.42
N ARG A 37 8.10 3.22 -13.59
CA ARG A 37 7.22 4.03 -14.45
C ARG A 37 5.98 3.27 -14.89
N MET A 38 6.14 2.01 -15.32
CA MET A 38 5.01 1.17 -15.72
C MET A 38 4.02 0.95 -14.56
N LEU A 39 4.51 0.67 -13.35
CA LEU A 39 3.65 0.49 -12.18
C LEU A 39 2.91 1.79 -11.81
N ARG A 40 3.56 2.95 -11.89
CA ARG A 40 2.90 4.24 -11.67
C ARG A 40 1.83 4.57 -12.71
N GLN A 41 1.96 4.03 -13.92
CA GLN A 41 1.00 4.23 -15.01
C GLN A 41 -0.10 3.16 -15.02
N ASP A 42 -0.01 2.14 -14.18
CA ASP A 42 -1.01 1.08 -14.10
C ASP A 42 -2.27 1.63 -13.42
N LYS A 43 -3.30 1.89 -14.24
CA LYS A 43 -4.59 2.45 -13.84
C LYS A 43 -5.38 1.54 -12.89
N LYS A 44 -4.90 0.32 -12.61
CA LYS A 44 -5.49 -0.60 -11.63
C LYS A 44 -5.06 -0.29 -10.20
N LEU A 45 -4.00 0.49 -9.98
CA LEU A 45 -3.64 0.89 -8.63
C LEU A 45 -4.54 2.03 -8.16
N PRO A 46 -5.08 1.97 -6.92
CA PRO A 46 -5.78 3.09 -6.34
C PRO A 46 -4.83 4.28 -6.18
N SER A 47 -5.37 5.50 -6.32
CA SER A 47 -4.65 6.75 -6.02
C SER A 47 -4.09 6.72 -4.60
N ALA A 48 -3.03 7.48 -4.31
CA ALA A 48 -2.50 7.55 -2.94
C ALA A 48 -3.56 8.12 -1.97
N PRO A 49 -3.59 7.68 -0.69
CA PRO A 49 -4.62 8.09 0.31
C PRO A 49 -4.71 9.59 0.61
N ASN A 50 -3.79 10.42 0.08
CA ASN A 50 -3.74 11.87 0.31
C ASN A 50 -4.35 12.68 -0.85
N ASP A 51 -5.00 12.03 -1.80
CA ASP A 51 -5.78 12.71 -2.82
C ASP A 51 -7.17 13.05 -2.24
N PRO A 52 -7.57 14.33 -2.12
CA PRO A 52 -8.93 14.68 -1.72
C PRO A 52 -10.00 14.16 -2.71
N ASN A 53 -9.59 13.77 -3.91
CA ASN A 53 -10.41 13.06 -4.90
C ASN A 53 -10.15 11.54 -4.92
N PHE A 54 -9.60 10.94 -3.85
CA PHE A 54 -9.38 9.50 -3.79
C PHE A 54 -10.67 8.79 -4.21
N PRO A 55 -10.66 8.02 -5.31
CA PRO A 55 -11.87 7.49 -5.90
C PRO A 55 -12.63 6.64 -4.87
N ASN A 56 -13.96 6.59 -4.99
CA ASN A 56 -14.77 5.65 -4.23
C ASN A 56 -14.09 4.27 -4.24
N VAL A 57 -13.88 3.67 -3.08
CA VAL A 57 -13.23 2.35 -2.98
C VAL A 57 -14.01 1.40 -3.90
N PRO A 58 -13.36 0.78 -4.92
CA PRO A 58 -14.05 -0.10 -5.85
C PRO A 58 -14.83 -1.19 -5.13
N THR A 59 -16.06 -1.48 -5.55
CA THR A 59 -16.90 -2.51 -4.91
C THR A 59 -16.22 -3.88 -4.82
N ALA A 60 -15.36 -4.21 -5.79
CA ALA A 60 -14.58 -5.45 -5.77
C ALA A 60 -13.60 -5.54 -4.59
N LEU A 61 -13.22 -4.40 -3.98
CA LEU A 61 -12.33 -4.32 -2.82
C LEU A 61 -13.10 -4.18 -1.50
N THR A 62 -14.43 -4.05 -1.53
CA THR A 62 -15.25 -3.92 -0.33
C THR A 62 -15.75 -5.27 0.19
N VAL A 63 -15.48 -6.37 -0.52
CA VAL A 63 -15.88 -7.73 -0.17
C VAL A 63 -14.69 -8.70 -0.18
N THR A 64 -14.76 -9.76 0.60
CA THR A 64 -13.80 -10.88 0.56
C THR A 64 -14.01 -11.72 -0.70
N SER A 65 -13.09 -12.64 -0.99
CA SER A 65 -13.27 -13.64 -2.07
C SER A 65 -14.48 -14.56 -1.87
N ARG A 66 -15.00 -14.63 -0.64
CA ARG A 66 -16.22 -15.39 -0.29
C ARG A 66 -17.51 -14.56 -0.41
N GLY A 67 -17.39 -13.26 -0.71
CA GLY A 67 -18.52 -12.34 -0.85
C GLY A 67 -18.89 -11.61 0.45
N ASP A 68 -18.19 -11.86 1.55
CA ASP A 68 -18.48 -11.19 2.83
C ASP A 68 -18.05 -9.73 2.77
N LYS A 69 -18.85 -8.84 3.36
CA LYS A 69 -18.46 -7.42 3.50
C LYS A 69 -17.11 -7.35 4.22
N PHE A 70 -16.19 -6.53 3.74
CA PHE A 70 -14.83 -6.36 4.27
C PHE A 70 -14.49 -4.90 4.59
N LEU A 71 -14.91 -3.93 3.76
CA LEU A 71 -14.81 -2.51 4.13
C LEU A 71 -15.89 -2.18 5.17
N ARG A 72 -15.48 -1.81 6.38
CA ARG A 72 -16.36 -1.60 7.55
C ARG A 72 -16.59 -0.14 7.89
N CYS A 73 -15.56 0.69 7.76
CA CYS A 73 -15.65 2.12 8.06
C CYS A 73 -14.94 2.93 6.99
N GLU A 74 -15.56 4.05 6.66
CA GLU A 74 -15.03 5.11 5.81
C GLU A 74 -15.43 6.43 6.47
N THR A 75 -14.48 7.09 7.13
CA THR A 75 -14.71 8.39 7.78
C THR A 75 -14.51 9.53 6.78
N GLY A 76 -14.99 10.73 7.14
CA GLY A 76 -15.06 11.92 6.28
C GLY A 76 -13.70 12.54 5.90
N PRO A 77 -13.51 13.87 6.00
CA PRO A 77 -12.40 14.57 5.33
C PRO A 77 -10.99 14.06 5.70
N ASP A 78 -10.80 13.58 6.93
CA ASP A 78 -9.64 12.79 7.34
C ASP A 78 -9.97 11.29 7.17
N ARG A 79 -9.95 10.85 5.91
CA ARG A 79 -10.51 9.55 5.49
C ARG A 79 -9.75 8.38 6.09
N MET A 80 -10.34 7.75 7.11
CA MET A 80 -9.90 6.48 7.67
C MET A 80 -10.69 5.37 6.99
N LEU A 81 -9.99 4.40 6.41
CA LEU A 81 -10.58 3.18 5.87
C LEU A 81 -10.28 2.02 6.82
N ILE A 82 -11.33 1.36 7.31
CA ILE A 82 -11.20 0.16 8.14
C ILE A 82 -11.62 -1.06 7.30
N PHE A 83 -10.67 -1.94 7.05
CA PHE A 83 -10.86 -3.21 6.38
C PHE A 83 -10.79 -4.35 7.40
N ALA A 84 -11.92 -4.99 7.66
CA ALA A 84 -12.01 -6.12 8.58
C ALA A 84 -13.23 -7.00 8.25
N SER A 85 -13.06 -8.32 8.33
CA SER A 85 -14.19 -9.26 8.37
C SER A 85 -14.88 -9.19 9.74
N SER A 86 -16.10 -9.72 9.84
CA SER A 86 -16.78 -9.79 11.15
C SER A 86 -16.01 -10.67 12.13
N GLU A 87 -15.50 -11.80 11.67
CA GLU A 87 -14.66 -12.70 12.48
C GLU A 87 -13.42 -11.99 13.05
N GLN A 88 -12.75 -11.15 12.25
CA GLN A 88 -11.61 -10.38 12.72
C GLN A 88 -12.01 -9.36 13.79
N LEU A 89 -13.18 -8.72 13.66
CA LEU A 89 -13.69 -7.80 14.66
C LEU A 89 -14.09 -8.51 15.95
N ASP A 90 -14.69 -9.70 15.86
CA ASP A 90 -15.06 -10.51 17.02
C ASP A 90 -13.81 -10.97 17.79
N ILE A 91 -12.77 -11.39 17.07
CA ILE A 91 -11.46 -11.70 17.66
C ILE A 91 -10.88 -10.45 18.34
N LEU A 92 -10.82 -9.33 17.63
CA LEU A 92 -10.30 -8.07 18.18
C LEU A 92 -11.06 -7.65 19.44
N GLN A 93 -12.39 -7.80 19.46
CA GLN A 93 -13.23 -7.48 20.61
C GLN A 93 -12.90 -8.35 21.84
N SER A 94 -12.44 -9.59 21.62
CA SER A 94 -12.04 -10.51 22.70
C SER A 94 -10.63 -10.26 23.24
N CYS A 95 -9.84 -9.40 22.59
CA CYS A 95 -8.46 -9.12 22.99
C CYS A 95 -8.40 -7.98 24.01
N ASP A 96 -7.62 -8.18 25.08
CA ASP A 96 -7.34 -7.14 26.08
C ASP A 96 -6.26 -6.16 25.60
N ASP A 97 -5.31 -6.65 24.79
CA ASP A 97 -4.17 -5.89 24.28
C ASP A 97 -4.11 -5.91 22.75
N PHE A 98 -3.85 -4.74 22.15
CA PHE A 98 -3.64 -4.58 20.71
C PHE A 98 -2.19 -4.24 20.40
N LEU A 99 -1.50 -5.17 19.74
CA LEU A 99 -0.18 -4.92 19.17
C LEU A 99 -0.34 -4.48 17.72
N VAL A 100 -0.03 -3.22 17.45
CA VAL A 100 -0.14 -2.64 16.11
C VAL A 100 1.26 -2.28 15.64
N ASP A 101 1.73 -2.94 14.59
CA ASP A 101 2.93 -2.54 13.89
C ASP A 101 2.55 -1.55 12.77
N GLY A 102 3.24 -0.41 12.76
CA GLY A 102 3.08 0.59 11.74
C GLY A 102 4.08 0.34 10.62
N THR A 103 3.68 -0.38 9.58
CA THR A 103 4.43 -0.33 8.30
C THR A 103 4.13 0.99 7.59
N PHE A 104 4.77 2.06 8.05
CA PHE A 104 4.80 3.34 7.35
C PHE A 104 6.24 3.68 6.95
N LYS A 105 6.44 3.91 5.65
CA LYS A 105 7.55 4.68 5.09
C LYS A 105 6.98 5.90 4.40
#